data_AF-A0A447QRL6-F1
#
_entry.id   AF-A0A447QRL6-F1
#
_cell.length_a   1.000
_cell.length_b   1.000
_cell.length_c   1.000
_cell.angle_alpha   90.00
_cell.angle_beta   90.00
_cell.angle_gamma   90.00
#
_symmetry.space_group_name_H-M   'P 1'
#
loop_
_entity.id
_entity.type
_entity.pdbx_description
1 polymer ?
#
loop_
_entity_poly.entity_id
_entity_poly.type
_entity_poly.pdbx_seq_one_letter_code
_entity_poly.pdbx_strand_id
1 'polypeptide(L)'
;MTTHDTSSKPQQDRLNPVVFFISAGLILAFSLMTIFFTDLSGTWLTRTLNWVSKTFGWYYLLAATLYIVFVVCIAASRFGSIKLGPEQSKPEFSLMSWAAMLFAAASVST
;
A
#
# COMPACT_ATOMS: atom_id res chain seq x y z
N MET A 1 -25.99 20.57 32.50
CA MET A 1 -26.27 19.18 32.14
C MET A 1 -27.09 19.20 30.85
N THR A 2 -26.44 19.21 29.68
CA THR A 2 -27.08 19.16 28.36
C THR A 2 -26.46 18.02 27.60
N THR A 3 -27.22 16.94 27.51
CA THR A 3 -26.91 15.70 26.81
C THR A 3 -26.81 15.97 25.31
N HIS A 4 -25.59 15.93 24.78
CA HIS A 4 -25.38 15.80 23.34
C HIS A 4 -25.67 14.34 22.96
N ASP A 5 -26.93 14.04 22.63
CA ASP A 5 -27.30 12.82 21.92
C ASP A 5 -26.78 12.90 20.48
N THR A 6 -25.53 12.46 20.27
CA THR A 6 -25.02 12.12 18.95
C THR A 6 -25.69 10.84 18.46
N SER A 7 -26.83 11.01 17.77
CA SER A 7 -27.43 9.96 16.94
C SER A 7 -26.49 9.64 15.77
N SER A 8 -25.63 8.64 15.96
CA SER A 8 -24.79 8.04 14.93
C SER A 8 -25.67 7.24 13.97
N LYS A 9 -26.04 7.85 12.83
CA LYS A 9 -26.60 7.12 11.69
C LYS A 9 -25.65 5.98 11.31
N PRO A 10 -26.14 4.76 11.05
CA PRO A 10 -25.30 3.70 10.51
C PRO A 10 -24.78 4.18 9.16
N GLN A 11 -23.47 4.42 9.09
CA GLN A 11 -22.77 4.64 7.84
C GLN A 11 -22.92 3.35 7.03
N GLN A 12 -23.90 3.34 6.14
CA GLN A 12 -24.11 2.24 5.22
C GLN A 12 -22.99 2.37 4.19
N ASP A 13 -21.87 1.66 4.42
CA ASP A 13 -20.80 1.49 3.45
C ASP A 13 -21.43 0.91 2.19
N ARG A 14 -21.69 1.78 1.21
CA ARG A 14 -22.23 1.41 -0.08
C ARG A 14 -21.09 0.76 -0.85
N LEU A 15 -20.86 -0.52 -0.58
CA LEU A 15 -20.08 -1.39 -1.44
C LEU A 15 -20.59 -1.17 -2.86
N ASN A 16 -19.74 -0.66 -3.74
CA ASN A 16 -20.09 -0.49 -5.15
C ASN A 16 -20.16 -1.90 -5.76
N PRO A 17 -21.37 -2.47 -5.93
CA PRO A 17 -21.49 -3.88 -6.26
C PRO A 17 -20.86 -4.17 -7.62
N VAL A 18 -20.84 -3.18 -8.52
CA VAL A 18 -20.21 -3.30 -9.84
C VAL A 18 -18.71 -3.54 -9.70
N VAL A 19 -18.00 -2.76 -8.88
CA VAL A 19 -16.55 -2.94 -8.70
C VAL A 19 -16.27 -4.26 -7.98
N PHE A 20 -17.08 -4.60 -6.98
CA PHE A 20 -16.93 -5.86 -6.25
C PHE A 20 -17.12 -7.09 -7.15
N PHE A 21 -18.20 -7.14 -7.93
CA PHE A 21 -18.47 -8.27 -8.83
C PHE A 21 -17.50 -8.34 -10.01
N ILE A 22 -17.09 -7.20 -10.59
CA ILE A 22 -16.10 -7.18 -11.66
C ILE A 22 -14.74 -7.63 -11.14
N SER A 23 -14.27 -7.10 -10.01
CA SER A 23 -13.00 -7.52 -9.42
C SER A 23 -13.04 -8.99 -9.00
N ALA A 24 -14.09 -9.43 -8.29
CA ALA A 24 -14.23 -10.82 -7.88
C ALA A 24 -14.29 -11.78 -9.07
N GLY A 25 -15.05 -11.43 -10.11
CA GLY A 25 -15.16 -12.21 -11.34
C GLY A 25 -13.83 -12.27 -12.10
N LEU A 26 -13.11 -11.16 -12.20
CA LEU A 26 -11.80 -11.11 -12.85
C LEU A 26 -10.76 -11.95 -12.10
N ILE A 27 -10.74 -11.86 -10.76
CA ILE A 27 -9.84 -12.65 -9.91
C ILE A 27 -10.15 -14.14 -10.05
N LEU A 28 -11.44 -14.53 -9.99
CA LEU A 28 -11.86 -15.91 -10.18
C LEU A 28 -11.51 -16.43 -11.57
N ALA A 29 -11.82 -15.67 -12.62
CA ALA A 29 -11.50 -16.05 -14.00
C ALA A 29 -9.99 -16.22 -14.21
N PHE A 30 -9.18 -15.28 -13.70
CA PHE A 30 -7.72 -15.34 -13.77
C PHE A 30 -7.16 -16.54 -12.99
N SER A 31 -7.71 -16.80 -11.80
CA SER A 31 -7.33 -17.96 -10.97
C SER A 31 -7.66 -19.28 -11.67
N LEU A 32 -8.87 -19.44 -12.21
CA LEU A 32 -9.27 -20.65 -12.94
C LEU A 32 -8.40 -20.84 -14.20
N MET A 33 -8.18 -19.78 -14.98
CA MET A 33 -7.32 -19.84 -16.17
C MET A 33 -5.89 -20.31 -15.81
N THR A 34 -5.33 -19.84 -14.71
CA THR A 34 -4.00 -20.23 -14.22
C THR A 34 -3.94 -21.70 -13.81
N ILE A 35 -4.99 -22.22 -13.17
CA ILE A 35 -5.11 -23.63 -12.76
C ILE A 35 -5.13 -24.57 -13.98
N PHE A 36 -5.89 -24.24 -15.03
CA PHE A 36 -5.98 -25.10 -16.21
C PHE A 36 -4.74 -25.04 -17.12
N PHE A 37 -3.97 -23.95 -17.08
CA PHE A 37 -2.84 -23.68 -17.97
C PHE A 37 -1.53 -23.38 -17.19
N THR A 38 -1.27 -24.11 -16.10
CA THR A 38 -0.10 -23.87 -15.23
C THR A 38 1.25 -23.94 -15.98
N ASP A 39 1.49 -24.95 -16.81
CA ASP A 39 2.77 -25.10 -17.54
C ASP A 39 3.05 -23.98 -18.56
N LEU A 40 2.03 -23.56 -19.30
CA LEU A 40 2.15 -22.45 -20.24
C LEU A 40 2.28 -21.12 -19.49
N SER A 41 1.47 -20.91 -18.44
CA SER A 41 1.46 -19.68 -17.65
C SER A 41 2.83 -19.37 -17.04
N GLY A 42 3.56 -20.36 -16.52
CA GLY A 42 4.89 -20.16 -15.95
C GLY A 42 5.90 -19.63 -16.98
N THR A 43 5.88 -20.17 -18.21
CA THR A 43 6.80 -19.77 -19.28
C THR A 43 6.45 -18.39 -19.85
N TRP A 44 5.16 -18.12 -20.09
CA TRP A 44 4.69 -16.81 -20.57
C TRP A 44 4.91 -15.73 -19.52
N LEU A 45 4.60 -16.01 -18.26
CA LEU A 45 4.83 -15.10 -17.14
C LEU A 45 6.31 -14.79 -16.99
N THR A 46 7.18 -15.80 -16.98
CA THR A 46 8.63 -15.58 -16.86
C THR A 46 9.19 -14.79 -18.05
N ARG A 47 8.74 -15.06 -19.28
CA ARG A 47 9.15 -14.27 -20.46
C ARG A 47 8.70 -12.82 -20.36
N THR A 48 7.44 -12.59 -20.00
CA THR A 48 6.90 -11.23 -19.85
C THR A 48 7.57 -10.49 -18.70
N LEU A 49 7.73 -11.14 -17.54
CA LEU A 49 8.46 -10.58 -16.40
C LEU A 49 9.89 -10.22 -16.78
N ASN A 50 10.61 -11.09 -17.49
CA ASN A 50 11.98 -10.82 -17.90
C ASN A 50 12.05 -9.68 -18.94
N TRP A 51 11.10 -9.62 -19.87
CA TRP A 51 11.00 -8.52 -20.83
C TRP A 51 10.66 -7.18 -20.17
N VAL A 52 9.71 -7.17 -19.24
CA VAL A 52 9.35 -6.01 -18.42
C VAL A 52 10.53 -5.60 -17.56
N SER A 53 11.15 -6.52 -16.82
CA SER A 53 12.33 -6.22 -16.00
C SER A 53 13.51 -5.70 -16.83
N LYS A 54 13.71 -6.19 -18.05
CA LYS A 54 14.79 -5.68 -18.92
C LYS A 54 14.50 -4.27 -19.43
N THR A 55 13.25 -3.97 -19.78
CA THR A 55 12.86 -2.68 -20.38
C THR A 55 12.57 -1.62 -19.31
N PHE A 56 11.79 -1.98 -18.30
CA PHE A 56 11.39 -1.13 -17.19
C PHE A 56 12.32 -1.20 -15.99
N GLY A 57 13.19 -2.21 -15.86
CA GLY A 57 14.06 -2.34 -14.68
C GLY A 57 14.97 -1.13 -14.46
N TRP A 58 15.51 -0.54 -15.54
CA TRP A 58 16.24 0.72 -15.45
C TRP A 58 15.35 1.86 -14.91
N TYR A 59 14.13 2.00 -15.42
CA TYR A 59 13.18 3.01 -14.96
C TYR A 59 12.78 2.79 -13.49
N TYR A 60 12.52 1.54 -13.08
CA TYR A 60 12.23 1.17 -11.71
C TYR A 60 13.40 1.46 -10.77
N LEU A 61 14.65 1.15 -11.17
CA LEU A 61 15.84 1.45 -10.37
C LEU A 61 16.04 2.96 -10.21
N LEU A 62 15.87 3.73 -11.29
CA LEU A 62 15.98 5.19 -11.25
C LEU A 62 14.86 5.81 -10.40
N ALA A 63 13.62 5.34 -10.56
CA ALA A 63 12.48 5.79 -9.76
C ALA A 63 12.64 5.45 -8.27
N ALA A 64 13.08 4.23 -7.94
CA ALA A 64 13.37 3.82 -6.56
C ALA A 64 14.47 4.66 -5.94
N THR A 65 15.57 4.88 -6.67
CA THR A 65 16.67 5.75 -6.24
C THR A 65 16.18 7.19 -6.04
N LEU A 66 15.41 7.72 -6.98
CA LEU A 66 14.83 9.06 -6.90
C LEU A 66 13.91 9.18 -5.68
N TYR A 67 13.08 8.19 -5.41
CA TYR A 67 12.19 8.18 -4.24
C TYR A 67 12.98 8.16 -2.93
N ILE A 68 14.01 7.33 -2.83
CA ILE A 68 14.89 7.28 -1.65
C ILE A 68 15.60 8.62 -1.46
N VAL A 69 16.21 9.15 -2.52
CA VAL A 69 16.89 10.46 -2.48
C VAL A 69 15.90 11.56 -2.08
N PHE A 70 14.69 11.55 -2.64
CA PHE A 70 13.64 12.50 -2.30
C PHE A 70 13.26 12.44 -0.82
N VAL A 71 13.03 11.24 -0.28
CA VAL A 71 12.71 11.04 1.15
C VAL A 71 13.87 11.47 2.04
N VAL A 72 15.11 11.12 1.68
CA VAL A 72 16.32 11.54 2.42
C VAL A 72 16.52 13.05 2.36
N CYS A 73 16.30 13.67 1.20
CA CYS A 73 16.34 15.13 1.04
C CYS A 73 15.26 15.81 1.89
N ILE A 74 14.04 15.27 1.97
CA ILE A 74 12.99 15.80 2.85
C ILE A 74 13.40 15.67 4.31
N ALA A 75 13.94 14.51 4.71
CA ALA A 75 14.38 14.25 6.07
C ALA A 75 15.55 15.15 6.49
N ALA A 76 16.50 15.42 5.58
CA ALA A 76 17.60 16.35 5.79
C ALA A 76 17.20 17.83 5.66
N SER A 77 16.11 18.11 4.95
CA SER A 77 15.58 19.46 4.77
C SER A 77 14.75 19.92 5.98
N ARG A 78 14.54 21.23 6.09
CA ARG A 78 13.78 21.89 7.16
C ARG A 78 12.32 21.42 7.26
N PHE A 79 11.81 20.72 6.24
CA PHE A 79 10.50 20.07 6.23
C PHE A 79 10.43 18.82 7.12
N GLY A 80 11.54 18.12 7.39
CA GLY A 80 11.57 17.03 8.37
C GLY A 80 11.37 17.53 9.81
N SER A 81 11.60 18.82 10.06
CA SER A 81 11.38 19.46 11.36
C SER A 81 9.95 20.00 11.52
N ILE A 82 9.14 19.99 10.45
CA ILE A 82 7.73 20.39 10.53
C ILE A 82 6.93 19.23 11.09
N LYS A 83 6.48 19.41 12.33
CA LYS A 83 5.57 18.50 13.01
C LYS A 83 4.25 18.48 12.24
N LEU A 84 3.83 17.32 11.75
CA LEU A 84 2.54 17.10 11.06
C LEU A 84 1.32 17.17 12.03
N GLY A 85 1.40 18.01 13.06
CA GLY A 85 0.39 18.17 14.09
C GLY A 85 0.65 19.42 14.94
N PRO A 86 -0.39 19.96 15.61
CA PRO A 86 -0.32 21.23 16.34
C PRO A 86 0.85 21.26 17.34
N GLU A 87 1.46 22.43 17.49
CA GLU A 87 2.76 22.65 18.17
C GLU A 87 2.81 22.11 19.62
N GLN A 88 1.65 21.87 20.25
CA GLN A 88 1.51 21.40 21.63
C GLN A 88 1.03 19.95 21.81
N SER A 89 0.94 19.14 20.75
CA SER A 89 0.58 17.71 20.92
C SER A 89 1.78 16.88 21.35
N LYS A 90 1.70 16.28 22.54
CA LYS A 90 2.59 15.20 23.00
C LYS A 90 2.35 14.00 22.08
N PRO A 91 3.38 13.27 21.63
CA PRO A 91 3.18 12.09 20.80
C PRO A 91 2.27 11.09 21.55
N GLU A 92 1.10 10.78 21.00
CA GLU A 92 0.14 9.83 21.62
C GLU A 92 0.71 8.40 21.70
N PHE A 93 1.73 8.12 20.88
CA PHE A 93 2.47 6.87 20.90
C PHE A 93 3.96 7.14 21.12
N SER A 94 4.56 6.44 22.09
CA SER A 94 6.02 6.43 22.26
C SER A 94 6.69 5.92 20.97
N LEU A 95 7.84 6.49 20.61
CA LEU A 95 8.67 6.06 19.47
C LEU A 95 8.86 4.53 19.44
N MET A 96 8.92 3.89 20.61
CA MET A 96 9.01 2.44 20.76
C MET A 96 7.77 1.70 20.23
N SER A 97 6.57 2.20 20.52
CA SER A 97 5.30 1.61 20.06
C SER A 97 5.07 1.84 18.57
N TRP A 98 5.48 3.00 18.05
CA TRP A 98 5.45 3.28 16.61
C TRP A 98 6.44 2.41 15.82
N ALA A 99 7.66 2.25 16.32
CA ALA A 99 8.63 1.33 15.72
C ALA A 99 8.10 -0.12 15.72
N ALA A 100 7.46 -0.56 16.79
CA ALA A 100 6.83 -1.88 16.86
C ALA A 100 5.73 -2.08 15.80
N MET A 101 4.91 -1.05 15.52
CA MET A 101 3.92 -1.11 14.42
C MET A 101 4.58 -1.23 13.04
N LEU A 102 5.67 -0.51 12.78
CA LEU A 102 6.40 -0.62 11.51
C LEU A 102 7.04 -1.99 11.35
N PHE A 103 7.61 -2.56 12.41
CA PHE A 103 8.16 -3.92 12.38
C PHE A 103 7.07 -4.98 12.16
N ALA A 104 5.90 -4.83 12.78
CA ALA A 104 4.78 -5.74 12.56
C ALA A 104 4.24 -5.67 11.12
N ALA A 105 4.22 -4.49 10.50
CA ALA A 105 3.89 -4.33 9.08
C ALA A 105 4.97 -4.90 8.15
N ALA A 106 6.25 -4.72 8.51
CA ALA A 106 7.39 -5.22 7.73
C ALA A 106 7.59 -6.74 7.86
N SER A 107 7.10 -7.37 8.94
CA SER A 107 7.23 -8.82 9.13
C SER A 107 6.20 -9.63 8.36
N VAL A 108 5.32 -9.00 7.58
CA VAL A 108 4.39 -9.73 6.72
C VAL A 108 5.08 -10.05 5.39
N SER A 109 5.13 -11.35 5.09
CA SER A 109 5.67 -12.01 3.89
C SER A 109 7.15 -12.43 3.95
N THR A 110 7.33 -13.67 4.41
CA THR A 110 8.05 -14.67 3.61
C THR A 110 7.19 -15.08 2.42
#